data_AF-E1ZM40-F1
#
_entry.id   AF-E1ZM40-F1
#
_cell.length_a   1.000
_cell.length_b   1.000
_cell.length_c   1.000
_cell.angle_alpha   90.00
_cell.angle_beta   90.00
_cell.angle_gamma   90.00
#
_symmetry.space_group_name_H-M   'P 1'
#
loop_
_entity.id
_entity.type
_entity.pdbx_description
1 polymer ?
#
loop_
_entity_poly.entity_id
_entity_poly.type
_entity_poly.pdbx_seq_one_letter_code
_entity_poly.pdbx_strand_id
1 'polypeptide(L)' 'MQVAFLSEFYQTVRDKCFDKCVTKPSSSLSSSEQQCLARCCDRYAEATQIVTKAVLDMSGLE' A
#
# COMPACT_ATOMS: atom_id res chain seq x y z
N MET A 1 9.76 -19.09 -0.39
CA MET A 1 8.28 -19.02 -0.39
C MET A 1 7.84 -17.70 0.26
N GLN A 2 8.03 -16.56 -0.43
CA GLN A 2 7.55 -15.22 0.00
C GLN A 2 7.19 -14.30 -1.19
N VAL A 3 7.64 -14.64 -2.42
CA VAL A 3 7.46 -13.81 -3.62
C VAL A 3 5.98 -13.63 -4.01
N ALA A 4 5.12 -14.63 -3.80
CA ALA A 4 3.71 -14.58 -4.19
C ALA A 4 2.91 -13.56 -3.35
N PHE A 5 3.01 -13.63 -2.02
CA PHE A 5 2.36 -12.68 -1.10
C PHE A 5 2.87 -11.25 -1.31
N LEU A 6 4.19 -11.09 -1.49
CA LEU A 6 4.78 -9.79 -1.81
C LEU A 6 4.22 -9.22 -3.12
N SER A 7 4.14 -10.03 -4.18
CA SER A 7 3.58 -9.60 -5.47
C SER A 7 2.15 -9.10 -5.31
N GLU A 8 1.28 -9.87 -4.65
CA GLU A 8 -0.13 -9.51 -4.44
C GLU A 8 -0.30 -8.23 -3.60
N PHE A 9 0.51 -8.09 -2.55
CA PHE A 9 0.58 -6.86 -1.77
C PHE A 9 0.99 -5.66 -2.64
N TYR A 10 2.04 -5.79 -3.45
CA TYR A 10 2.49 -4.73 -4.35
C TYR A 10 1.44 -4.34 -5.40
N GLN A 11 0.70 -5.31 -5.95
CA GLN A 11 -0.42 -5.02 -6.87
C GLN A 11 -1.48 -4.18 -6.15
N THR A 12 -1.87 -4.60 -4.94
CA THR A 12 -2.89 -3.90 -4.14
C THR A 12 -2.45 -2.49 -3.79
N VAL A 13 -1.23 -2.30 -3.30
CA VAL A 13 -0.67 -0.97 -2.99
C VAL A 13 -0.64 -0.10 -4.23
N ARG A 14 -0.18 -0.64 -5.36
CA ARG A 14 -0.13 0.10 -6.62
C ARG A 14 -1.51 0.59 -7.03
N ASP A 15 -2.51 -0.28 -7.06
CA ASP A 15 -3.86 0.09 -7.50
C ASP A 15 -4.49 1.14 -6.56
N LYS A 16 -4.36 0.95 -5.23
CA LYS A 16 -4.90 1.88 -4.23
C LYS A 16 -4.21 3.24 -4.24
N CYS A 17 -2.88 3.25 -4.28
CA CYS A 17 -2.14 4.50 -4.27
C CYS A 17 -2.22 5.26 -5.60
N PHE A 18 -2.33 4.55 -6.72
CA PHE A 18 -2.57 5.19 -8.01
C PHE A 18 -3.93 5.90 -8.04
N ASP A 19 -5.01 5.20 -7.69
CA ASP A 19 -6.37 5.78 -7.64
C ASP A 19 -6.45 6.97 -6.69
N LYS A 20 -5.75 6.89 -5.54
CA LYS A 20 -5.76 7.97 -4.55
C LYS A 20 -4.97 9.21 -4.98
N CYS A 21 -3.82 9.02 -5.62
CA CYS A 21 -2.84 10.09 -5.82
C CYS A 21 -2.82 10.65 -7.25
N VAL A 22 -3.13 9.84 -8.26
CA VAL A 22 -3.04 10.23 -9.68
C VAL A 22 -4.41 10.67 -10.18
N THR A 23 -4.73 11.95 -9.92
CA THR A 23 -6.05 12.53 -10.28
C THR A 23 -6.16 12.93 -11.75
N LYS A 24 -5.03 13.15 -12.43
CA LYS A 24 -4.95 13.53 -13.84
C LYS A 24 -3.86 12.70 -14.52
N PRO A 25 -4.18 11.49 -14.99
CA PRO A 25 -3.18 10.59 -15.56
C PRO A 25 -2.49 11.25 -16.75
N SER A 26 -1.16 11.22 -16.72
CA SER A 26 -0.28 11.79 -17.74
C SER A 26 0.91 10.86 -17.96
N SER A 27 1.71 11.11 -19.00
CA SER A 27 2.95 10.34 -19.24
C SER A 27 4.02 10.55 -18.17
N SER A 28 3.87 11.57 -17.32
CA SER A 28 4.75 11.85 -16.20
C SER A 28 3.96 12.17 -14.93
N LEU A 29 4.59 11.95 -13.78
CA LEU A 29 4.04 12.33 -12.49
C LEU A 29 4.50 13.75 -12.14
N SER A 30 3.57 14.58 -11.69
CA SER A 30 3.88 15.84 -11.03
C SER A 30 4.61 15.60 -9.70
N SER A 31 5.35 16.59 -9.21
CA SER A 31 6.01 16.51 -7.90
C SER A 31 5.04 16.23 -6.74
N SER A 32 3.80 16.70 -6.87
CA SER A 32 2.73 16.44 -5.89
C SER A 32 2.26 14.99 -5.94
N GLU A 33 2.08 14.40 -7.13
CA GLU A 33 1.72 12.99 -7.28
C GLU A 33 2.84 12.08 -6.76
N GLN A 34 4.10 12.40 -7.06
CA GLN A 34 5.26 11.66 -6.53
C GLN A 34 5.30 11.67 -4.99
N GLN A 35 5.14 12.84 -4.37
CA GLN A 35 5.09 12.95 -2.92
C GLN A 35 3.88 12.23 -2.32
N CYS A 36 2.71 12.31 -2.98
CA CYS A 36 1.52 11.59 -2.53
C CYS A 36 1.75 10.08 -2.56
N LEU A 37 2.30 9.54 -3.66
CA LEU A 37 2.57 8.12 -3.82
C LEU A 37 3.55 7.61 -2.75
N ALA A 38 4.65 8.34 -2.50
CA ALA A 38 5.60 7.97 -1.45
C ALA A 38 4.90 7.84 -0.09
N ARG A 39 4.14 8.88 0.31
CA ARG A 39 3.38 8.87 1.56
C ARG A 39 2.31 7.78 1.60
N CYS A 40 1.63 7.54 0.49
CA CYS A 40 0.59 6.53 0.40
C CYS A 40 1.15 5.12 0.64
N CYS A 41 2.25 4.78 -0.03
CA CYS A 41 2.92 3.50 0.14
C CYS A 41 3.37 3.29 1.59
N ASP A 42 4.03 4.29 2.21
CA ASP A 42 4.49 4.22 3.60
C ASP A 42 3.32 4.01 4.58
N ARG A 43 2.23 4.78 4.41
CA ARG A 43 1.03 4.65 5.24
C ARG A 43 0.32 3.31 5.03
N TYR A 44 0.27 2.80 3.81
CA TYR A 44 -0.36 1.52 3.52
C TYR A 44 0.41 0.36 4.17
N ALA A 45 1.75 0.40 4.12
CA ALA A 45 2.59 -0.59 4.78
C ALA A 45 2.39 -0.58 6.30
N GLU A 46 2.42 0.60 6.94
CA GLU A 46 2.19 0.73 8.38
C GLU A 46 0.78 0.24 8.78
N ALA A 47 -0.25 0.66 8.03
CA ALA A 47 -1.62 0.21 8.27
C ALA A 47 -1.75 -1.31 8.15
N THR A 48 -1.08 -1.91 7.16
CA THR A 48 -1.07 -3.36 6.98
C THR A 48 -0.44 -4.07 8.17
N GLN A 49 0.66 -3.55 8.73
CA GLN A 49 1.27 -4.13 9.93
C GLN A 49 0.34 -4.07 11.14
N ILE A 50 -0.33 -2.92 11.35
CA ILE A 50 -1.27 -2.72 12.47
C ILE A 50 -2.46 -3.68 12.34
N VAL A 51 -3.08 -3.75 11.14
CA VAL A 51 -4.22 -4.62 10.89
C VAL A 51 -3.84 -6.09 11.01
N THR A 52 -2.67 -6.47 10.48
CA THR A 52 -2.17 -7.85 10.58
C THR A 52 -2.00 -8.25 12.05
N LYS A 53 -1.37 -7.40 12.87
CA LYS A 53 -1.23 -7.66 14.30
C LYS A 53 -2.60 -7.82 14.97
N ALA A 54 -3.50 -6.86 14.79
CA ALA A 54 -4.83 -6.93 15.40
C ALA A 54 -5.61 -8.20 15.00
N VAL A 55 -5.51 -8.62 13.73
CA VAL A 55 -6.14 -9.86 13.24
C VAL A 55 -5.55 -11.11 13.90
N LEU A 56 -4.22 -11.17 14.06
CA LEU A 56 -3.56 -12.29 14.72
C LEU A 56 -3.93 -12.37 16.21
N ASP A 57 -3.92 -11.23 16.90
CA ASP A 57 -4.32 -11.12 18.31
C ASP A 57 -5.77 -11.59 18.50
N MET A 58 -6.69 -11.18 17.61
CA MET A 58 -8.09 -11.61 17.62
C MET A 58 -8.27 -13.11 17.30
N SER A 59 -7.32 -13.71 16.58
CA SER A 59 -7.40 -15.13 16.18
C SER A 59 -6.91 -16.10 17.25
N GLY A 60 -6.41 -15.60 18.39
CA GLY A 60 -5.91 -16.41 19.51
C GLY A 60 -4.65 -17.23 19.15
N LEU A 61 -3.85 -16.73 18.19
CA LEU A 61 -2.61 -17.36 17.72
C LEU A 61 -1.35 -16.86 18.44
N GLU A 62 -1.51 -16.12 19.54
CA GLU A 62 -0.41 -15.73 20.44
C GLU A 62 -0.15 -16.77 21.53
#